data_AF-A0A2W4NYC8-F1
#
_entry.id   AF-A0A2W4NYC8-F1
#
_cell.length_a   1.000
_cell.length_b   1.000
_cell.length_c   1.000
_cell.angle_alpha   90.00
_cell.angle_beta   90.00
_cell.angle_gamma   90.00
#
_symmetry.space_group_name_H-M   'P 1'
#
loop_
_entity.id
_entity.type
_entity.pdbx_description
1 polymer ?
#
loop_
_entity_poly.entity_id
_entity_poly.type
_entity_poly.pdbx_seq_one_letter_code
_entity_poly.pdbx_strand_id
1 'polypeptide(L)' 'MGTLQELPLQVLYNHARLSSLGNLLDELHTAASEGALETVTPLSNAELVSWLREIIYTAQETIAEIEEHATGAPELIRVK' A
#
# COMPACT_ATOMS: atom_id res chain seq x y z
N MET A 1 -10.26 7.26 30.26
CA MET A 1 -9.39 6.74 29.18
C MET A 1 -10.29 6.23 28.08
N GLY A 2 -10.45 7.00 27.00
CA GLY A 2 -11.28 6.57 25.87
C GLY A 2 -10.54 5.48 25.11
N THR A 3 -11.17 4.33 24.94
CA THR A 3 -10.74 3.30 24.00
C THR A 3 -10.72 3.94 22.60
N LEU A 4 -9.57 3.94 21.94
CA LEU A 4 -9.50 4.24 20.51
C LEU A 4 -10.35 3.19 19.80
N GLN A 5 -11.58 3.55 19.45
CA GLN A 5 -12.46 2.65 18.73
C GLN A 5 -11.85 2.46 17.34
N GLU A 6 -11.41 1.24 17.04
CA GLU A 6 -10.90 0.90 15.72
C GLU A 6 -11.98 1.21 14.69
N LEU A 7 -11.70 2.16 13.79
CA LEU A 7 -12.62 2.50 12.72
C LEU A 7 -12.76 1.28 11.80
N PRO A 8 -13.96 1.00 11.28
CA PRO A 8 -14.13 -0.09 10.31
C PRO A 8 -13.20 0.09 9.12
N LEU A 9 -12.60 -1.00 8.62
CA LEU A 9 -11.68 -0.95 7.48
C LEU A 9 -12.29 -0.28 6.25
N GLN A 10 -13.61 -0.42 6.02
CA GLN A 10 -14.32 0.26 4.92
C GLN A 10 -14.27 1.79 5.04
N VAL A 11 -14.20 2.32 6.26
CA VAL A 11 -14.03 3.76 6.52
C VAL A 11 -12.58 4.19 6.31
N LEU A 12 -11.62 3.28 6.47
CA LEU A 12 -10.19 3.56 6.29
C LEU A 12 -9.75 3.40 4.82
N TYR A 13 -10.23 2.38 4.13
CA TYR A 13 -9.99 2.13 2.71
C TYR A 13 -11.02 2.87 1.85
N ASN A 14 -10.92 4.19 1.88
CA ASN A 14 -11.76 5.08 1.08
C ASN A 14 -10.92 5.93 0.13
N HIS A 15 -11.60 6.56 -0.84
CA HIS A 15 -10.95 7.37 -1.87
C HIS A 15 -10.07 8.50 -1.30
N ALA A 16 -10.56 9.24 -0.29
CA ALA A 16 -9.82 10.37 0.27
C ALA A 16 -8.50 9.92 0.92
N ARG A 17 -8.53 8.82 1.69
CA ARG A 17 -7.33 8.29 2.36
C ARG A 17 -6.34 7.68 1.38
N LEU A 18 -6.82 6.96 0.36
CA LEU A 18 -5.95 6.44 -0.71
C LEU A 18 -5.33 7.56 -1.54
N SER A 19 -6.08 8.63 -1.82
CA SER A 19 -5.54 9.83 -2.47
C SER A 19 -4.50 10.52 -1.62
N SER A 20 -4.71 10.66 -0.30
CA SER A 20 -3.69 11.18 0.62
C SER A 20 -2.42 10.33 0.63
N LEU A 21 -2.53 9.00 0.62
CA LEU A 21 -1.37 8.10 0.51
C LEU A 21 -0.60 8.34 -0.80
N GLY A 22 -1.31 8.45 -1.93
CA GLY A 22 -0.70 8.77 -3.22
C GLY A 22 0.08 10.08 -3.19
N ASN A 23 -0.52 11.15 -2.65
CA ASN A 23 0.14 12.44 -2.53
C ASN A 23 1.40 12.39 -1.65
N LEU A 24 1.38 11.61 -0.56
CA LEU A 24 2.56 11.42 0.29
C LEU A 24 3.69 10.69 -0.44
N LEU A 25 3.35 9.68 -1.25
CA LEU A 25 4.33 8.97 -2.08
C LEU A 25 4.91 9.88 -3.17
N ASP A 26 4.10 10.76 -3.77
CA ASP A 26 4.54 11.74 -4.77
C ASP A 26 5.50 12.80 -4.16
N GLU A 27 5.22 13.27 -2.95
CA GLU A 27 6.10 14.18 -2.22
C GLU A 27 7.44 13.51 -1.88
N LEU A 28 7.39 12.27 -1.39
CA LEU A 28 8.57 11.47 -1.12
C LEU A 28 9.41 11.23 -2.39
N HIS A 29 8.74 10.94 -3.52
CA HIS A 29 9.38 10.77 -4.82
C HIS A 29 10.07 12.06 -5.29
N THR A 30 9.41 13.21 -5.11
CA THR A 30 9.99 14.52 -5.43
C THR A 30 11.28 14.75 -4.63
N ALA A 31 11.24 14.60 -3.30
CA ALA A 31 12.41 14.74 -2.44
C ALA A 31 13.54 13.75 -2.80
N ALA A 32 13.20 12.51 -3.15
CA ALA A 32 14.17 11.53 -3.63
C ALA A 32 14.85 11.95 -4.94
N SER A 33 14.08 12.47 -5.89
CA SER A 33 14.58 12.91 -7.20
C SER A 33 15.52 14.13 -7.10
N GLU A 34 15.30 14.96 -6.09
CA GLU A 34 16.12 16.14 -5.79
C GLU A 34 17.31 15.83 -4.87
N GLY A 35 17.38 14.62 -4.32
CA GLY A 35 18.42 14.22 -3.37
C GLY A 35 18.28 14.86 -1.99
N ALA A 36 17.06 15.13 -1.56
CA ALA A 36 16.72 15.88 -0.34
C ALA A 36 15.80 15.10 0.63
N LEU A 37 15.91 13.76 0.68
CA LEU A 37 15.04 12.90 1.51
C LEU A 37 15.09 13.23 3.01
N GLU A 38 16.24 13.70 3.49
CA GLU A 38 16.44 14.11 4.88
C GLU A 38 15.53 15.27 5.32
N THR A 39 14.91 15.98 4.38
CA THR A 39 13.98 17.07 4.66
C THR A 39 12.55 16.61 4.92
N VAL A 40 12.18 15.41 4.45
CA VAL A 40 10.80 14.90 4.49
C VAL A 40 10.62 13.64 5.34
N THR A 41 11.72 12.95 5.70
CA THR A 41 11.64 11.75 6.53
C THR A 41 12.85 11.62 7.46
N PRO A 42 12.65 11.13 8.70
CA PRO A 42 13.75 10.80 9.60
C PRO A 42 14.39 9.43 9.32
N LEU A 43 13.82 8.63 8.42
CA LEU A 43 14.32 7.28 8.10
C LEU A 43 15.62 7.36 7.30
N SER A 44 16.53 6.42 7.55
CA SER A 44 17.65 6.21 6.64
C SER A 44 17.17 5.71 5.28
N ASN A 45 17.98 5.93 4.24
CA ASN A 45 17.67 5.42 2.89
C ASN A 45 17.41 3.91 2.87
N ALA A 46 18.14 3.13 3.69
CA ALA A 46 17.97 1.69 3.76
C ALA A 46 16.62 1.29 4.37
N GLU A 47 16.22 1.94 5.47
CA GLU A 47 14.92 1.70 6.11
C GLU A 47 13.77 2.12 5.18
N LEU A 48 13.88 3.29 4.56
CA LEU A 48 12.87 3.78 3.63
C LEU A 48 12.70 2.84 2.42
N VAL A 49 13.81 2.39 1.84
CA VAL A 49 13.78 1.41 0.73
C VAL A 49 13.16 0.08 1.17
N SER A 50 13.43 -0.38 2.39
CA SER A 50 12.79 -1.59 2.94
C SER A 50 11.27 -1.45 2.99
N TRP A 51 10.79 -0.36 3.58
CA TRP A 51 9.36 -0.07 3.67
C TRP A 51 8.69 0.06 2.31
N LEU A 52 9.30 0.78 1.37
CA LEU A 52 8.75 0.92 0.02
C LEU A 52 8.65 -0.43 -0.70
N ARG A 53 9.62 -1.34 -0.52
CA ARG A 53 9.56 -2.69 -1.08
C ARG A 53 8.43 -3.53 -0.46
N GLU A 54 8.22 -3.43 0.85
CA GLU A 54 7.12 -4.12 1.53
C GLU A 54 5.75 -3.62 1.07
N ILE A 55 5.61 -2.30 0.89
CA ILE A 55 4.39 -1.69 0.35
C ILE A 55 4.13 -2.18 -1.08
N ILE A 56 5.15 -2.15 -1.94
CA ILE A 56 5.05 -2.64 -3.32
C ILE A 56 4.63 -4.11 -3.33
N TYR A 57 5.30 -4.95 -2.55
CA TYR A 57 4.99 -6.38 -2.45
C TYR A 57 3.54 -6.60 -2.02
N THR A 58 3.10 -5.96 -0.93
CA THR A 58 1.75 -6.12 -0.41
C THR A 58 0.70 -5.65 -1.40
N ALA A 59 0.94 -4.52 -2.08
CA ALA A 59 0.04 -4.01 -3.11
C ALA A 59 -0.02 -4.95 -4.32
N GLN A 60 1.10 -5.51 -4.75
CA GLN A 60 1.18 -6.47 -5.86
C GLN A 60 0.41 -7.75 -5.54
N GLU A 61 0.62 -8.36 -4.37
CA GLU A 61 -0.12 -9.55 -3.94
C GLU A 61 -1.62 -9.25 -3.84
N THR A 62 -2.00 -8.11 -3.26
CA THR A 62 -3.41 -7.71 -3.15
C THR A 62 -4.07 -7.56 -4.53
N ILE A 63 -3.37 -6.96 -5.50
CA ILE A 63 -3.86 -6.84 -6.89
C ILE A 63 -4.03 -8.23 -7.50
N ALA A 64 -3.02 -9.10 -7.38
CA ALA A 64 -3.06 -10.46 -7.91
C ALA A 64 -4.25 -11.25 -7.35
N GLU A 65 -4.49 -11.17 -6.04
CA GLU A 65 -5.64 -11.81 -5.39
C GLU A 65 -6.98 -11.23 -5.89
N ILE A 66 -7.09 -9.90 -6.04
CA ILE A 66 -8.29 -9.26 -6.60
C ILE A 66 -8.55 -9.75 -8.03
N GLU A 67 -7.51 -9.83 -8.86
CA GLU A 67 -7.61 -10.28 -10.25
C GLU A 67 -7.95 -11.77 -10.36
N GLU A 68 -7.34 -12.61 -9.51
CA GLU A 68 -7.65 -14.04 -9.40
C GLU A 68 -9.12 -14.25 -9.02
N HIS A 69 -9.61 -13.52 -8.01
CA HIS A 69 -11.00 -13.62 -7.58
C HIS A 69 -12.00 -12.98 -8.56
N ALA A 70 -11.60 -11.93 -9.29
CA ALA A 70 -12.46 -11.28 -10.29
C ALA A 70 -12.61 -12.10 -11.58
N THR A 71 -11.60 -12.88 -11.97
CA THR A 71 -11.62 -13.68 -13.19
C THR A 71 -12.45 -14.95 -13.07
N GLY A 72 -12.87 -15.34 -11.86
CA GLY A 72 -13.83 -16.43 -11.64
C GLY A 72 -13.47 -17.69 -12.41
N ALA A 73 -12.19 -18.08 -12.44
CA ALA A 73 -11.78 -19.29 -13.14
C ALA A 73 -12.65 -20.45 -12.61
N PRO A 74 -13.43 -21.13 -13.47
CA PRO A 74 -14.23 -22.24 -13.00
C PRO A 74 -13.28 -23.26 -12.40
N GLU A 75 -13.59 -23.68 -11.17
CA GLU A 75 -12.95 -24.80 -10.52
C GLU A 75 -12.90 -25.94 -11.54
N LEU A 76 -11.73 -26.17 -12.14
CA LEU A 76 -11.53 -27.30 -13.03
C LEU A 76 -11.77 -28.52 -12.16
N ILE A 77 -12.98 -29.09 -12.27
CA ILE A 77 -13.36 -30.33 -11.61
C ILE A 77 -12.26 -31.33 -11.96
N ARG A 78 -11.38 -31.62 -11.01
CA ARG A 78 -10.43 -32.72 -11.13
C ARG A 78 -11.25 -34.00 -11.00
N VAL A 79 -11.81 -34.44 -12.12
CA VAL A 79 -12.37 -35.78 -12.24
C VAL A 79 -11.19 -36.75 -12.15
N LYS A 80 -11.13 -37.52 -11.08
CA LYS A 80 -10.30 -38.72 -11.00
C LYS A 80 -11.00 -39.88 -11.67
#